data_AF-A0A354ZIM6-F1
#
_entry.id   AF-A0A354ZIM6-F1
#
_cell.length_a   1.000
_cell.length_b   1.000
_cell.length_c   1.000
_cell.angle_alpha   90.00
_cell.angle_beta   90.00
_cell.angle_gamma   90.00
#
_symmetry.space_group_name_H-M   'P 1'
#
loop_
_entity.id
_entity.type
_entity.pdbx_description
1 polymer ?
#
loop_
_entity_poly.entity_id
_entity_poly.type
_entity_poly.pdbx_seq_one_letter_code
_entity_poly.pdbx_strand_id
1 'polypeptide(L)'
;MRPRSKRHRSSGCLRLDQGDAERADRRAYGYEQNIHSLRPGAFRLSTRIQRAVLQSAALLSDLAIARGDGSCTRLLNKLSRVRLLVLDDWGTVPLGPSESRDILGIVDDRTQLTSTSIASQLPVDDWHASILDPSVADAVRDRLVHNSCRIRLKGKSMRRVEQRSQRTTNQGA
;
A
#
# COMPACT_ATOMS: atom_id res chain seq x y z
N MET A 1 14.18 35.17 -33.69
CA MET A 1 14.18 34.23 -32.54
C MET A 1 12.85 34.36 -31.81
N ARG A 2 12.07 33.27 -31.68
CA ARG A 2 10.79 33.27 -30.93
C ARG A 2 10.99 32.63 -29.55
N PRO A 3 10.43 33.16 -28.45
CA PRO A 3 10.62 32.58 -27.12
C PRO A 3 9.75 31.32 -26.95
N ARG A 4 10.32 30.28 -26.33
CA ARG A 4 9.61 29.03 -25.99
C ARG A 4 8.79 29.22 -24.72
N SER A 5 7.48 28.98 -24.79
CA SER A 5 6.59 28.98 -23.62
C SER A 5 6.89 27.79 -22.70
N LYS A 6 7.07 28.04 -21.39
CA LYS A 6 7.13 26.99 -20.36
C LYS A 6 5.76 26.34 -20.22
N ARG A 7 5.67 25.02 -20.46
CA ARG A 7 4.47 24.23 -20.18
C ARG A 7 4.44 23.88 -18.69
N HIS A 8 3.49 24.43 -17.94
CA HIS A 8 3.14 23.93 -16.61
C HIS A 8 2.46 22.57 -16.78
N ARG A 9 3.03 21.51 -16.19
CA ARG A 9 2.32 20.23 -16.03
C ARG A 9 1.43 20.36 -14.80
N SER A 10 0.12 20.44 -15.01
CA SER A 10 -0.89 20.30 -13.96
C SER A 10 -0.87 18.86 -13.44
N SER A 11 -0.73 18.70 -12.12
CA SER A 11 -0.91 17.43 -11.40
C SER A 11 -2.35 16.93 -11.60
N GLY A 12 -2.55 16.11 -12.62
CA GLY A 12 -3.84 15.47 -12.89
C GLY A 12 -4.12 14.39 -11.84
N CYS A 13 -4.89 14.74 -10.82
CA CYS A 13 -5.48 13.77 -9.91
C CYS A 13 -6.49 12.93 -10.71
N LEU A 14 -6.14 11.68 -11.03
CA LEU A 14 -7.05 10.75 -11.69
C LEU A 14 -8.21 10.43 -10.73
N ARG A 15 -9.40 10.95 -11.02
CA ARG A 15 -10.65 10.43 -10.47
C ARG A 15 -10.88 9.07 -11.10
N LEU A 16 -10.80 8.02 -10.28
CA LEU A 16 -11.35 6.70 -10.64
C LEU A 16 -12.78 6.66 -10.10
N ASP A 17 -13.74 6.37 -10.97
CA ASP A 17 -15.12 6.13 -10.58
C ASP A 17 -15.27 4.77 -9.88
N GLN A 18 -16.23 4.65 -8.97
CA GLN A 18 -16.42 3.51 -8.05
C GLN A 18 -16.50 2.14 -8.73
N GLY A 19 -16.88 2.07 -10.01
CA GLY A 19 -17.01 0.82 -10.77
C GLY A 19 -15.68 0.10 -11.06
N ASP A 20 -14.55 0.81 -11.03
CA ASP A 20 -13.23 0.21 -11.28
C ASP A 20 -12.63 -0.44 -10.02
N ALA A 21 -13.03 0.03 -8.83
CA ALA A 21 -12.58 -0.49 -7.55
C ALA A 21 -13.24 -1.83 -7.18
N GLU A 22 -14.51 -2.04 -7.56
CA GLU A 22 -15.27 -3.26 -7.23
C GLU A 22 -14.73 -4.54 -7.91
N ARG A 23 -13.94 -4.41 -8.98
CA ARG A 23 -13.39 -5.56 -9.72
C ARG A 23 -12.09 -6.11 -9.10
N ALA A 24 -11.49 -5.40 -8.15
CA ALA A 24 -10.20 -5.76 -7.55
C ALA A 24 -10.31 -6.64 -6.28
N ASP A 25 -11.51 -6.82 -5.72
CA ASP A 25 -11.67 -7.29 -4.32
C ASP A 25 -11.92 -8.80 -4.13
N ARG A 26 -12.03 -9.60 -5.20
CA ARG A 26 -12.39 -11.03 -5.06
C ARG A 26 -11.23 -12.03 -5.02
N ARG A 27 -9.95 -11.62 -4.96
CA ARG A 27 -8.80 -12.55 -5.09
C ARG A 27 -7.56 -12.21 -4.24
N ALA A 28 -7.72 -11.73 -3.01
CA ALA A 28 -6.57 -11.38 -2.17
C ALA A 28 -6.27 -12.33 -1.00
N TYR A 29 -7.22 -13.17 -0.58
CA TYR A 29 -7.00 -14.11 0.52
C TYR A 29 -7.28 -15.55 0.06
N GLY A 30 -6.28 -16.21 -0.55
CA GLY A 30 -6.42 -17.60 -0.98
C GLY A 30 -5.33 -18.03 -1.95
N TYR A 31 -4.69 -19.14 -1.61
CA TYR A 31 -3.53 -19.75 -2.25
C TYR A 31 -3.80 -20.21 -3.70
N GLU A 32 -2.69 -20.44 -4.43
CA GLU A 32 -2.58 -20.96 -5.80
C GLU A 32 -3.59 -22.08 -6.12
N GLN A 33 -4.15 -22.11 -7.35
CA GLN A 33 -4.22 -23.30 -8.23
C GLN A 33 -4.66 -22.94 -9.67
N ASN A 34 -4.01 -23.62 -10.62
CA ASN A 34 -4.42 -23.98 -11.99
C ASN A 34 -4.42 -22.95 -13.14
N ILE A 35 -3.28 -22.90 -13.84
CA ILE A 35 -3.18 -22.50 -15.27
C ILE A 35 -2.93 -23.77 -16.10
N HIS A 36 -3.94 -24.62 -16.29
CA HIS A 36 -3.82 -25.82 -17.16
C HIS A 36 -4.72 -25.79 -18.40
N SER A 37 -5.06 -24.61 -18.93
CA SER A 37 -5.84 -24.53 -20.18
C SER A 37 -5.57 -23.28 -21.02
N LEU A 38 -4.31 -22.85 -21.15
CA LEU A 38 -3.94 -21.77 -22.08
C LEU A 38 -3.13 -22.33 -23.25
N ARG A 39 -3.70 -22.15 -24.45
CA ARG A 39 -3.20 -22.62 -25.76
C ARG A 39 -1.76 -22.13 -26.05
N PRO A 40 -0.94 -22.93 -26.75
CA PRO A 40 0.42 -22.53 -27.13
C PRO A 40 0.35 -21.48 -28.24
N GLY A 41 0.81 -20.26 -27.98
CA GLY A 41 0.91 -19.20 -28.99
C GLY A 41 0.80 -17.75 -28.49
N ALA A 42 0.47 -17.52 -27.22
CA ALA A 42 0.43 -16.17 -26.66
C ALA A 42 1.76 -15.83 -25.95
N PHE A 43 2.41 -14.77 -26.42
CA PHE A 43 3.60 -14.14 -25.83
C PHE A 43 3.43 -14.02 -24.30
N ARG A 44 4.12 -14.89 -23.57
CA ARG A 44 3.96 -15.04 -22.13
C ARG A 44 4.83 -14.00 -21.42
N LEU A 45 4.29 -12.81 -21.18
CA LEU A 45 4.77 -11.96 -20.09
C LEU A 45 4.36 -12.61 -18.76
N SER A 46 4.98 -13.75 -18.42
CA SER A 46 4.90 -14.37 -17.10
C SER A 46 5.88 -13.67 -16.16
N THR A 47 5.71 -12.36 -15.96
CA THR A 47 6.37 -11.70 -14.84
C THR A 47 5.46 -11.84 -13.63
N ARG A 48 5.72 -12.87 -12.81
CA ARG A 48 5.13 -12.97 -11.46
C ARG A 48 5.71 -11.80 -10.66
N ILE A 49 4.98 -10.69 -10.55
CA ILE A 49 5.41 -9.56 -9.73
C ILE A 49 5.44 -10.04 -8.28
N GLN A 50 6.63 -10.05 -7.69
CA GLN A 50 6.76 -10.31 -6.26
C GLN A 50 6.08 -9.16 -5.51
N ARG A 51 4.99 -9.50 -4.80
CA ARG A 51 4.23 -8.59 -3.96
C ARG A 51 4.25 -9.08 -2.52
N ALA A 52 4.30 -8.15 -1.58
CA ALA A 52 4.10 -8.40 -0.16
C ALA A 52 2.98 -7.47 0.33
N VAL A 53 2.00 -8.03 1.01
CA VAL A 53 0.91 -7.28 1.66
C VAL A 53 1.06 -7.51 3.14
N LEU A 54 1.25 -6.44 3.90
CA LEU A 54 1.49 -6.49 5.32
C LEU A 54 0.58 -5.49 6.02
N GLN A 55 -0.08 -5.95 7.09
CA GLN A 55 -0.72 -5.03 8.02
C GLN A 55 0.38 -4.28 8.77
N SER A 56 0.27 -2.96 8.84
CA SER A 56 1.31 -2.10 9.41
C SER A 56 1.66 -2.53 10.85
N ALA A 57 0.65 -2.79 11.69
CA ALA A 57 0.87 -3.24 13.07
C ALA A 57 1.58 -4.61 13.17
N ALA A 58 1.27 -5.54 12.26
CA ALA A 58 1.94 -6.84 12.21
C ALA A 58 3.41 -6.70 11.79
N LEU A 59 3.69 -5.87 10.78
CA LEU A 59 5.05 -5.56 10.35
C LEU A 59 5.89 -4.96 11.48
N LEU A 60 5.31 -4.05 12.28
CA LEU A 60 6.02 -3.44 13.42
C LEU A 60 6.37 -4.48 14.50
N SER A 61 5.45 -5.42 14.76
CA SER A 61 5.70 -6.54 15.66
C SER A 61 6.84 -7.43 15.15
N ASP A 62 6.84 -7.76 13.85
CA ASP A 62 7.89 -8.55 13.22
C ASP A 62 9.25 -7.84 13.30
N LEU A 63 9.29 -6.52 13.09
CA LEU A 63 10.49 -5.70 13.22
C LEU A 63 11.00 -5.67 14.67
N ALA A 64 10.10 -5.59 15.65
CA ALA A 64 10.47 -5.63 17.07
C ALA A 64 11.12 -6.96 17.46
N ILE A 65 10.54 -8.08 17.02
CA ILE A 65 11.13 -9.42 17.23
C ILE A 65 12.49 -9.50 16.52
N ALA A 66 12.54 -9.04 15.26
CA ALA A 66 13.76 -9.09 14.46
C ALA A 66 14.90 -8.22 15.03
N ARG A 67 14.59 -7.16 15.79
CA ARG A 67 15.60 -6.41 16.55
C ARG A 67 16.13 -7.21 17.72
N GLY A 68 15.25 -7.88 18.46
CA GLY A 68 15.62 -8.69 19.62
C GLY A 68 16.49 -9.90 19.27
N ASP A 69 16.27 -10.51 18.11
CA ASP A 69 17.01 -11.70 17.65
C ASP A 69 18.17 -11.39 16.67
N GLY A 70 18.39 -10.11 16.35
CA GLY A 70 19.44 -9.66 15.42
C GLY A 70 19.14 -9.88 13.94
N SER A 71 17.94 -10.33 13.56
CA SER A 71 17.56 -10.58 12.18
C SER A 71 16.95 -9.38 11.44
N CYS A 72 16.85 -8.21 12.09
CA CYS A 72 16.22 -7.00 11.54
C CYS A 72 16.76 -6.64 10.16
N THR A 73 18.08 -6.61 10.00
CA THR A 73 18.75 -6.31 8.71
C THR A 73 18.32 -7.26 7.60
N ARG A 74 18.09 -8.54 7.90
CA ARG A 74 17.63 -9.53 6.92
C ARG A 74 16.18 -9.27 6.51
N LEU A 75 15.32 -8.90 7.45
CA LEU A 75 13.94 -8.54 7.18
C LEU A 75 13.85 -7.27 6.33
N LEU A 76 14.57 -6.22 6.70
CA LEU A 76 14.64 -4.96 5.93
C LEU A 76 15.12 -5.21 4.49
N ASN A 77 16.21 -5.96 4.31
CA ASN A 77 16.72 -6.34 2.98
C ASN A 77 15.71 -7.16 2.15
N LYS A 78 14.92 -8.01 2.80
CA LYS A 78 13.85 -8.75 2.12
C LYS A 78 12.76 -7.79 1.64
N LEU A 79 12.34 -6.86 2.50
CA LEU A 79 11.28 -5.89 2.20
C LEU A 79 11.72 -4.89 1.13
N SER A 80 12.98 -4.44 1.10
CA SER A 80 13.47 -3.50 0.08
C SER A 80 13.45 -4.07 -1.34
N ARG A 81 13.64 -5.39 -1.50
CA ARG A 81 13.68 -6.06 -2.81
C ARG A 81 12.31 -6.40 -3.41
N VAL A 82 11.23 -6.32 -2.63
CA VAL A 82 9.88 -6.63 -3.13
C VAL A 82 9.45 -5.57 -4.13
N ARG A 83 9.01 -5.99 -5.33
CA ARG A 83 8.61 -5.06 -6.40
C ARG A 83 7.42 -4.20 -6.02
N LEU A 84 6.45 -4.77 -5.29
CA LEU A 84 5.31 -4.06 -4.72
C LEU A 84 5.13 -4.40 -3.24
N LEU A 85 5.39 -3.44 -2.37
CA LEU A 85 5.07 -3.52 -0.94
C LEU A 85 3.76 -2.78 -0.68
N VAL A 86 2.79 -3.45 -0.06
CA VAL A 86 1.53 -2.85 0.37
C VAL A 86 1.51 -2.82 1.90
N LEU A 87 1.40 -1.61 2.46
CA LEU A 87 1.22 -1.37 3.89
C LEU A 87 -0.26 -1.06 4.14
N ASP A 88 -0.95 -1.98 4.80
CA ASP A 88 -2.36 -1.84 5.14
C ASP A 88 -2.55 -1.31 6.56
N ASP A 89 -3.70 -0.70 6.84
CA ASP A 89 -4.06 -0.08 8.14
C ASP A 89 -3.05 0.96 8.67
N TRP A 90 -2.43 1.74 7.78
CA TRP A 90 -1.44 2.74 8.17
C TRP A 90 -2.00 3.84 9.07
N GLY A 91 -1.23 4.20 10.11
CA GLY A 91 -1.55 5.30 11.03
C GLY A 91 -2.61 4.99 12.07
N THR A 92 -3.12 3.74 12.12
CA THR A 92 -4.13 3.33 13.13
C THR A 92 -3.56 3.31 14.56
N VAL A 93 -2.25 3.06 14.69
CA VAL A 93 -1.51 3.10 15.96
C VAL A 93 -0.33 4.06 15.80
N PRO A 94 -0.07 4.97 16.76
CA PRO A 94 1.08 5.85 16.70
C PRO A 94 2.40 5.06 16.65
N LEU A 95 3.32 5.49 15.79
CA LEU A 95 4.65 4.91 15.67
C LEU A 95 5.57 5.51 16.73
N GLY A 96 6.13 4.65 17.58
CA GLY A 96 7.19 5.03 18.51
C GLY A 96 8.50 5.39 17.80
N PRO A 97 9.50 5.93 18.51
CA PRO A 97 10.75 6.37 17.89
C PRO A 97 11.52 5.25 17.18
N SER A 98 11.47 4.02 17.71
CA SER A 98 12.12 2.86 17.09
C SER A 98 11.38 2.43 15.84
N GLU A 99 10.06 2.24 15.93
CA GLU A 99 9.18 1.86 14.83
C GLU A 99 9.27 2.87 13.67
N SER A 100 9.28 4.16 14.00
CA SER A 100 9.40 5.25 13.03
C SER A 100 10.70 5.14 12.23
N ARG A 101 11.81 4.83 12.90
CA ARG A 101 13.12 4.66 12.25
C ARG A 101 13.17 3.42 11.37
N ASP A 102 12.56 2.31 11.79
CA ASP A 102 12.50 1.12 10.94
C ASP A 102 11.71 1.39 9.67
N ILE A 103 10.55 2.05 9.79
CA ILE A 103 9.75 2.43 8.63
C ILE A 103 10.52 3.39 7.73
N LEU A 104 11.21 4.37 8.29
CA LEU A 104 12.08 5.26 7.51
C LEU A 104 13.13 4.45 6.75
N GLY A 105 13.80 3.48 7.38
CA GLY A 105 14.76 2.60 6.70
C GLY A 105 14.15 1.85 5.52
N ILE A 106 12.95 1.28 5.69
CA ILE A 106 12.22 0.61 4.61
C ILE A 106 11.88 1.58 3.48
N VAL A 107 11.41 2.78 3.83
CA VAL A 107 11.00 3.79 2.84
C VAL A 107 12.21 4.32 2.09
N ASP A 108 13.32 4.59 2.76
CA ASP A 108 14.58 5.09 2.16
C ASP A 108 15.12 4.10 1.13
N ASP A 109 15.24 2.82 1.50
CA ASP A 109 15.74 1.76 0.61
C ASP A 109 14.82 1.52 -0.60
N ARG A 110 13.55 1.90 -0.53
CA ARG A 110 12.56 1.66 -1.59
C ARG A 110 12.32 2.89 -2.46
N THR A 111 12.60 4.07 -1.95
CA THR A 111 12.32 5.34 -2.62
C THR A 111 13.04 5.37 -3.97
N GLN A 112 12.29 5.67 -5.03
CA GLN A 112 12.78 5.70 -6.43
C GLN A 112 13.27 4.36 -7.01
N LEU A 113 13.24 3.25 -6.26
CA LEU A 113 13.71 1.94 -6.71
C LEU A 113 12.56 0.93 -6.91
N THR A 114 11.61 0.87 -5.98
CA THR A 114 10.47 -0.06 -6.03
C THR A 114 9.17 0.62 -5.64
N SER A 115 8.02 -0.02 -5.88
CA SER A 115 6.72 0.58 -5.65
C SER A 115 6.19 0.28 -4.25
N THR A 116 5.77 1.31 -3.52
CA THR A 116 5.11 1.17 -2.21
C THR A 116 3.68 1.70 -2.32
N SER A 117 2.72 0.92 -1.86
CA SER A 117 1.32 1.31 -1.73
C SER A 117 0.95 1.35 -0.26
N ILE A 118 0.19 2.35 0.15
CA ILE A 118 -0.25 2.53 1.52
C ILE A 118 -1.75 2.69 1.53
N ALA A 119 -2.42 1.84 2.30
CA ALA A 119 -3.83 1.98 2.63
C ALA A 119 -3.92 2.53 4.05
N SER A 120 -4.61 3.66 4.20
CA SER A 120 -4.80 4.33 5.48
C SER A 120 -6.24 4.78 5.62
N GLN A 121 -6.77 4.69 6.84
CA GLN A 121 -8.04 5.30 7.22
C GLN A 121 -7.86 6.79 7.56
N LEU A 122 -6.63 7.22 7.87
CA LEU A 122 -6.31 8.60 8.16
C LEU A 122 -6.02 9.40 6.88
N PRO A 123 -6.48 10.65 6.79
CA PRO A 123 -5.98 11.60 5.80
C PRO A 123 -4.45 11.70 5.88
N VAL A 124 -3.79 11.84 4.72
CA VAL A 124 -2.33 12.04 4.65
C VAL A 124 -1.86 13.24 5.48
N ASP A 125 -2.71 14.24 5.65
CA ASP A 125 -2.40 15.44 6.41
C ASP A 125 -2.25 15.14 7.92
N ASP A 126 -2.87 14.06 8.39
CA ASP A 126 -2.80 13.60 9.79
C ASP A 126 -1.68 12.56 10.04
N TRP A 127 -1.01 12.08 8.98
CA TRP A 127 0.05 11.08 9.12
C TRP A 127 1.23 11.58 9.95
N HIS A 128 1.54 12.88 9.87
CA HIS A 128 2.60 13.46 10.66
C HIS A 128 2.34 13.31 12.17
N ALA A 129 1.08 13.42 12.61
CA ALA A 129 0.72 13.24 14.02
C ALA A 129 0.79 11.78 14.48
N SER A 130 0.69 10.82 13.55
CA SER A 130 0.82 9.39 13.85
C SER A 130 2.27 8.94 14.06
N ILE A 131 3.26 9.77 13.73
CA ILE A 131 4.69 9.46 13.88
C ILE A 131 5.23 10.33 15.01
N LEU A 132 5.67 9.72 16.11
CA LEU A 132 6.03 10.48 17.32
C LEU A 132 7.33 11.28 17.21
N ASP A 133 8.25 10.89 16.31
CA ASP A 133 9.47 11.64 16.01
C ASP A 133 9.20 12.59 14.83
N PRO A 134 9.10 13.93 15.05
CA PRO A 134 8.76 14.89 13.99
C PRO A 134 9.76 14.89 12.83
N SER A 135 11.05 14.69 13.13
CA SER A 135 12.09 14.71 12.09
C SER A 135 11.94 13.51 11.16
N VAL A 136 11.61 12.35 11.74
CA VAL A 136 11.30 11.14 10.97
C VAL A 136 9.97 11.27 10.24
N ALA A 137 8.97 11.89 10.85
CA ALA A 137 7.67 12.12 10.25
C ALA A 137 7.78 12.91 8.93
N ASP A 138 8.54 13.99 8.95
CA ASP A 138 8.83 14.80 7.76
C ASP A 138 9.57 13.99 6.70
N ALA A 139 10.61 13.25 7.10
CA ALA A 139 11.41 12.44 6.18
C ALA A 139 10.59 11.34 5.48
N VAL A 140 9.73 10.63 6.23
CA VAL A 140 8.84 9.60 5.71
C VAL A 140 7.78 10.21 4.79
N ARG A 141 7.17 11.32 5.19
CA ARG A 141 6.16 12.02 4.39
C ARG A 141 6.73 12.53 3.08
N ASP A 142 7.91 13.13 3.10
CA ASP A 142 8.55 13.63 1.87
C ASP A 142 8.76 12.50 0.85
N ARG A 143 9.31 11.37 1.30
CA ARG A 143 9.61 10.24 0.40
C ARG A 143 8.37 9.52 -0.10
N LEU A 144 7.36 9.31 0.76
CA LEU A 144 6.14 8.61 0.38
C LEU A 144 5.18 9.50 -0.40
N VAL A 145 4.99 10.75 0.01
CA VAL A 145 3.92 11.61 -0.50
C VAL A 145 4.34 12.39 -1.73
N HIS A 146 5.59 12.87 -1.81
CA HIS A 146 6.05 13.76 -2.88
C HIS A 146 5.85 13.16 -4.28
N ASN A 147 6.14 11.86 -4.44
CA ASN A 147 5.98 11.12 -5.69
C ASN A 147 4.77 10.17 -5.68
N SER A 148 3.79 10.39 -4.81
CA SER A 148 2.61 9.52 -4.71
C SER A 148 1.51 9.85 -5.72
N CYS A 149 0.83 8.80 -6.18
CA CYS A 149 -0.53 8.92 -6.67
C CYS A 149 -1.50 8.77 -5.48
N ARG A 150 -2.31 9.79 -5.21
CA ARG A 150 -3.28 9.79 -4.10
C ARG A 150 -4.66 9.46 -4.61
N ILE A 151 -5.22 8.34 -4.14
CA ILE A 151 -6.60 7.94 -4.44
C ILE A 151 -7.43 8.13 -3.17
N ARG A 152 -8.32 9.14 -3.16
CA ARG A 152 -9.27 9.33 -2.06
C ARG A 152 -10.52 8.50 -2.34
N LEU A 153 -10.66 7.40 -1.61
CA LEU A 153 -11.85 6.56 -1.68
C LEU A 153 -13.03 7.27 -1.00
N LYS A 154 -14.20 7.23 -1.64
CA LYS A 154 -15.47 7.74 -1.11
C LYS A 154 -16.51 6.64 -1.23
N GLY A 155 -17.44 6.58 -0.30
CA GLY A 155 -18.56 5.62 -0.36
C GLY A 155 -18.94 5.07 1.01
N LYS A 156 -20.04 4.31 1.04
CA LYS A 156 -20.45 3.57 2.23
C LYS A 156 -19.56 2.33 2.36
N SER A 157 -19.38 1.86 3.60
CA SER A 157 -18.64 0.62 3.86
C SER A 157 -19.27 -0.56 3.10
N MET A 158 -18.46 -1.25 2.29
CA MET A 158 -18.90 -2.45 1.56
C MET A 158 -19.31 -3.58 2.49
N ARG A 159 -18.70 -3.67 3.69
CA ARG A 159 -19.10 -4.64 4.73
C ARG A 159 -20.57 -4.52 5.12
N ARG A 160 -21.12 -3.29 5.14
CA ARG A 160 -22.54 -3.05 5.44
C ARG A 160 -23.46 -3.43 4.26
N VAL A 161 -22.97 -3.33 3.03
CA VAL A 161 -23.71 -3.71 1.83
C VAL A 161 -23.89 -5.23 1.80
N GLU A 162 -22.84 -5.99 2.07
CA GLU A 162 -22.88 -7.45 2.15
C GLU A 162 -23.81 -7.96 3.26
N GLN A 163 -23.74 -7.37 4.45
CA GLN A 163 -24.64 -7.70 5.57
C GLN A 163 -26.11 -7.43 5.24
N ARG A 164 -26.40 -6.37 4.48
CA ARG A 164 -27.77 -6.06 4.05
C ARG A 164 -28.29 -7.08 3.05
N SER A 165 -27.46 -7.48 2.09
CA SER A 165 -27.80 -8.53 1.11
C SER A 165 -28.06 -9.89 1.77
N GLN A 166 -27.29 -10.25 2.81
CA GLN A 166 -27.48 -11.49 3.56
C GLN A 166 -28.77 -11.50 4.41
N ARG A 167 -29.16 -10.36 5.00
CA ARG A 167 -30.43 -10.24 5.72
C ARG A 167 -31.64 -10.40 4.81
N THR A 168 -31.58 -9.90 3.58
CA THR A 168 -32.68 -10.04 2.61
C THR A 168 -32.85 -11.46 2.10
N THR A 169 -31.78 -12.26 2.02
CA THR A 169 -31.86 -13.69 1.66
C THR A 169 -32.42 -14.57 2.79
N ASN A 170 -32.22 -14.20 4.06
CA ASN A 170 -32.62 -15.04 5.20
C ASN A 170 -34.05 -14.75 5.72
N GLN A 171 -34.75 -13.74 5.18
CA GLN A 171 -36.13 -13.41 5.55
C GLN A 171 -37.17 -13.91 4.52
N GLY A 172 -36.73 -14.64 3.50
CA GLY A 172 -37.58 -15.19 2.43
C GLY A 172 -37.52 -16.72 2.28
N ALA A 173 -37.06 -17.45 3.30
CA ALA A 173 -37.05 -18.90 3.36
C ALA A 173 -37.96 -19.40 4.48
#